data_AF-A0A821DAX0-F1
#
_entry.id   AF-A0A821DAX0-F1
#
_cell.length_a   1.000
_cell.length_b   1.000
_cell.length_c   1.000
_cell.angle_alpha   90.00
_cell.angle_beta   90.00
_cell.angle_gamma   90.00
#
_symmetry.space_group_name_H-M   'P 1'
#
loop_
_entity.id
_entity.type
_entity.pdbx_description
1 polymer ?
#
loop_
_entity_poly.entity_id
_entity_poly.type
_entity_poly.pdbx_seq_one_letter_code
_entity_poly.pdbx_strand_id
1 'polypeptide(L)'
;MKNASNDSTIRLYLQENHAANDVYPYIDAEYDRLRLQACMLLGVLLDDNTIRQLKIPSDKLTQLYFESIDCAHKSVNKCYKRVPIHLLLKALSSLVHNDSIQFTITTSNNYFDYLISIIDDYNIIYDILWTLSFNKKLHEKFNSHEAFFKQIRTLADQPKIASDKDVARSAEGILWNLTDRNQVIALPDQPKTVDQQNLNSENYCWAEKTVCKQIFEHLIIKGYRVWFDEEDIHGNSLTAMANAIENSQCILICMSESYEKSNACHHEAEYAYVRQRRILPLVVQSKYKAKSWLGFIIGALIYIDFTKYEFIKAFDMLELEMKHREKTVEQTATRPVVDSHEKKIETKMQDNIS
;
A
#
# COMPACT_ATOMS: atom_id res chain seq x y z
N MET A 1 0.94 -13.40 28.46
CA MET A 1 0.21 -13.56 27.17
C MET A 1 -0.81 -12.45 26.91
N LYS A 2 -1.67 -12.05 27.88
CA LYS A 2 -2.64 -10.95 27.67
C LYS A 2 -2.02 -9.56 27.38
N ASN A 3 -0.78 -9.30 27.81
CA ASN A 3 -0.20 -7.95 27.75
C ASN A 3 0.74 -7.69 26.56
N ALA A 4 1.39 -8.70 26.00
CA ALA A 4 2.38 -8.49 24.93
C ALA A 4 1.78 -8.29 23.54
N SER A 5 0.57 -8.80 23.30
CA SER A 5 -0.10 -8.71 21.98
C SER A 5 -0.83 -7.39 21.73
N ASN A 6 -1.06 -6.58 22.77
CA ASN A 6 -1.82 -5.31 22.66
C ASN A 6 -0.95 -4.06 22.76
N ASP A 7 0.31 -4.19 23.16
CA ASP A 7 1.23 -3.08 23.33
C ASP A 7 2.26 -3.10 22.20
N SER A 8 2.16 -2.13 21.28
CA SER A 8 3.06 -1.98 20.13
C SER A 8 4.52 -1.90 20.57
N THR A 9 4.78 -1.35 21.77
CA THR A 9 6.11 -1.24 22.37
C THR A 9 6.69 -2.60 22.74
N ILE A 10 5.88 -3.47 23.33
CA ILE A 10 6.30 -4.83 23.72
C ILE A 10 6.51 -5.69 22.47
N ARG A 11 5.65 -5.54 21.45
CA ARG A 11 5.83 -6.21 20.16
C ARG A 11 7.16 -5.83 19.52
N LEU A 12 7.46 -4.54 19.42
CA LEU A 12 8.70 -4.04 18.82
C LEU A 12 9.92 -4.58 19.58
N TYR A 13 9.89 -4.49 20.92
CA TYR A 13 10.96 -5.01 21.77
C TYR A 13 11.20 -6.50 21.56
N LEU A 14 10.13 -7.31 21.48
CA LEU A 14 10.27 -8.76 21.26
C LEU A 14 10.80 -9.10 19.85
N GLN A 15 10.46 -8.30 18.84
CA GLN A 15 10.98 -8.44 17.48
C GLN A 15 12.47 -8.08 17.41
N GLU A 16 12.88 -6.97 18.03
CA GLU A 16 14.29 -6.54 18.11
C GLU A 16 15.18 -7.57 18.83
N ASN A 17 14.63 -8.30 19.80
CA ASN A 17 15.34 -9.35 20.53
C ASN A 17 15.26 -10.73 19.87
N HIS A 18 14.79 -10.82 18.62
CA HIS A 18 14.69 -12.09 17.87
C HIS A 18 13.88 -13.19 18.59
N ALA A 19 12.89 -12.82 19.40
CA ALA A 19 12.11 -13.79 20.19
C ALA A 19 11.40 -14.85 19.34
N ALA A 20 11.14 -14.55 18.06
CA ALA A 20 10.58 -15.51 17.11
C ALA A 20 11.48 -16.76 16.94
N ASN A 21 12.81 -16.60 17.02
CA ASN A 21 13.76 -17.71 16.89
C ASN A 21 13.61 -18.70 18.05
N ASP A 22 13.37 -18.19 19.26
CA ASP A 22 13.18 -19.01 20.46
C ASP A 22 11.81 -19.69 20.48
N VAL A 23 10.79 -19.04 19.90
CA VAL A 23 9.41 -19.53 19.92
C VAL A 23 9.16 -20.52 18.78
N TYR A 24 9.81 -20.37 17.63
CA TYR A 24 9.59 -21.19 16.44
C TYR A 24 9.69 -22.71 16.66
N PRO A 25 10.69 -23.24 17.40
CA PRO A 25 10.80 -24.68 17.67
C PRO A 25 9.56 -25.28 18.33
N TYR A 26 8.78 -24.48 19.05
CA TYR A 26 7.57 -24.94 19.74
C TYR A 26 6.36 -25.14 18.82
N ILE A 27 6.43 -24.77 17.54
CA ILE A 27 5.41 -25.17 16.56
C ILE A 27 5.33 -26.69 16.45
N ASP A 28 6.45 -27.40 16.63
CA ASP A 28 6.51 -28.87 16.54
C ASP A 28 6.42 -29.55 17.92
N ALA A 29 5.99 -28.81 18.94
CA ALA A 29 5.80 -29.38 20.27
C ALA A 29 4.71 -30.47 20.29
N GLU A 30 4.97 -31.55 21.03
CA GLU A 30 4.03 -32.66 21.23
C GLU A 30 2.74 -32.23 21.94
N TYR A 31 2.85 -31.22 22.82
CA TYR A 31 1.71 -30.69 23.56
C TYR A 31 0.96 -29.64 22.75
N ASP A 32 -0.26 -29.99 22.30
CA ASP A 32 -1.12 -29.10 21.51
C ASP A 32 -1.26 -27.70 22.11
N ARG A 33 -1.40 -27.59 23.43
CA ARG A 33 -1.56 -26.28 24.10
C ARG A 33 -0.32 -25.41 23.94
N LEU A 34 0.87 -26.00 24.06
CA LEU A 34 2.14 -25.30 23.89
C LEU A 34 2.32 -24.88 22.43
N ARG A 35 2.01 -25.78 21.50
CA ARG A 35 2.01 -25.52 20.06
C ARG A 35 1.12 -24.34 19.69
N LEU A 36 -0.13 -24.32 20.17
CA LEU A 36 -1.08 -23.22 19.90
C LEU A 36 -0.64 -21.89 20.50
N GLN A 37 -0.03 -21.92 21.70
CA GLN A 37 0.51 -20.72 22.33
C GLN A 37 1.71 -20.18 21.57
N ALA A 38 2.59 -21.05 21.10
CA ALA A 38 3.69 -20.68 20.22
C ALA A 38 3.17 -20.07 18.91
N CYS A 39 2.15 -20.69 18.30
CA CYS A 39 1.51 -20.15 17.11
C CYS A 39 0.97 -18.74 17.36
N MET A 40 0.11 -18.55 18.37
CA MET A 40 -0.45 -17.23 18.68
C MET A 40 0.63 -16.15 18.88
N LEU A 41 1.73 -16.51 19.54
CA LEU A 41 2.85 -15.59 19.76
C LEU A 41 3.58 -15.28 18.45
N LEU A 42 3.83 -16.29 17.61
CA LEU A 42 4.42 -16.12 16.29
C LEU A 42 3.53 -15.29 15.36
N GLY A 43 2.21 -15.42 15.40
CA GLY A 43 1.31 -14.56 14.61
C GLY A 43 1.51 -13.06 14.89
N VAL A 44 1.95 -12.70 16.10
CA VAL A 44 2.26 -11.31 16.47
C VAL A 44 3.71 -10.95 16.15
N LEU A 45 4.65 -11.89 16.32
CA LEU A 45 6.09 -11.62 16.18
C LEU A 45 6.59 -11.71 14.74
N LEU A 46 5.97 -12.56 13.91
CA LEU A 46 6.43 -12.82 12.55
C LEU A 46 6.17 -11.63 11.64
N ASP A 47 7.24 -11.15 11.02
CA ASP A 47 7.25 -10.33 9.82
C ASP A 47 7.82 -11.15 8.65
N ASP A 48 7.68 -10.63 7.43
CA ASP A 48 8.16 -11.32 6.21
C ASP A 48 9.66 -11.63 6.27
N ASN A 49 10.45 -10.77 6.89
CA ASN A 49 11.89 -10.96 7.06
C ASN A 49 12.18 -12.19 7.94
N THR A 50 11.51 -12.29 9.08
CA THR A 50 11.67 -13.39 10.05
C THR A 50 11.19 -14.71 9.45
N ILE A 51 10.07 -14.72 8.71
CA ILE A 51 9.58 -15.92 8.01
C ILE A 51 10.64 -16.43 7.02
N ARG A 52 11.25 -15.52 6.25
CA ARG A 52 12.32 -15.86 5.27
C ARG A 52 13.59 -16.34 5.95
N GLN A 53 14.04 -15.66 7.01
CA GLN A 53 15.25 -16.01 7.76
C GLN A 53 15.14 -17.38 8.44
N LEU A 54 14.02 -17.62 9.13
CA LEU A 54 13.74 -18.89 9.82
C LEU A 54 13.27 -20.00 8.88
N LYS A 55 13.10 -19.71 7.58
CA LYS A 55 12.60 -20.65 6.56
C LYS A 55 11.32 -21.37 7.00
N ILE A 56 10.41 -20.61 7.62
CA ILE A 56 9.17 -21.17 8.16
C ILE A 56 8.30 -21.64 7.00
N PRO A 57 7.89 -22.92 6.95
CA PRO A 57 6.98 -23.41 5.92
C PRO A 57 5.60 -22.76 6.12
N SER A 58 5.30 -21.77 5.28
CA SER A 58 4.06 -20.96 5.36
C SER A 58 2.81 -21.83 5.19
N ASP A 59 2.89 -22.90 4.41
CA ASP A 59 1.81 -23.86 4.23
C ASP A 59 1.46 -24.59 5.52
N LYS A 60 2.47 -25.13 6.22
CA LYS A 60 2.30 -25.84 7.50
C LYS A 60 1.77 -24.90 8.58
N LEU A 61 2.27 -23.66 8.63
CA LEU A 61 1.82 -22.67 9.59
C LEU A 61 0.34 -22.31 9.34
N THR A 62 0.00 -21.98 8.10
CA THR A 62 -1.38 -21.64 7.72
C THR A 62 -2.33 -22.80 8.01
N GLN A 63 -1.94 -24.03 7.63
CA GLN A 63 -2.71 -25.23 7.91
C GLN A 63 -3.01 -25.39 9.41
N LEU A 64 -1.97 -25.26 10.25
CA LEU A 64 -2.11 -25.39 11.70
C LEU A 64 -3.08 -24.34 12.27
N TYR A 65 -3.03 -23.10 11.78
CA TYR A 65 -3.96 -22.04 12.20
C TYR A 65 -5.40 -22.37 11.83
N PHE A 66 -5.66 -22.73 10.57
CA PHE A 66 -7.01 -23.02 10.10
C PHE A 66 -7.60 -24.28 10.73
N GLU A 67 -6.81 -25.34 10.93
CA GLU A 67 -7.25 -26.54 11.67
C GLU A 67 -7.62 -26.21 13.12
N SER A 68 -6.83 -25.33 13.77
CA SER A 68 -7.08 -24.90 15.14
C SER A 68 -8.35 -24.05 15.26
N ILE A 69 -8.57 -23.16 14.29
CA ILE A 69 -9.79 -22.35 14.20
C ILE A 69 -11.00 -23.26 13.95
N ASP A 70 -10.91 -24.22 13.04
CA ASP A 70 -11.98 -25.17 12.74
C ASP A 70 -12.36 -26.04 13.95
N CYS A 71 -11.36 -26.60 14.63
CA CYS A 71 -11.60 -27.36 15.86
C CYS A 71 -12.22 -26.48 16.95
N ALA A 72 -11.80 -25.22 17.08
CA ALA A 72 -12.37 -24.29 18.04
C ALA A 72 -13.82 -23.94 17.69
N HIS A 73 -14.09 -23.68 16.41
CA HIS A 73 -15.40 -23.28 15.91
C HIS A 73 -16.46 -24.38 16.11
N LYS A 74 -16.09 -25.65 15.85
CA LYS A 74 -16.94 -26.83 16.03
C LYS A 74 -17.19 -27.18 17.50
N SER A 75 -16.36 -26.70 18.41
CA SER A 75 -16.53 -26.97 19.84
C SER A 75 -17.67 -26.15 20.46
N VAL A 76 -18.39 -26.73 21.42
CA VAL A 76 -19.49 -26.07 22.14
C VAL A 76 -19.01 -24.78 22.83
N ASN A 77 -17.80 -24.80 23.39
CA ASN A 77 -17.25 -23.66 24.14
C ASN A 77 -16.47 -22.66 23.25
N LYS A 78 -16.50 -22.82 21.92
CA LYS A 78 -15.73 -22.01 20.97
C LYS A 78 -14.23 -21.94 21.32
N CYS A 79 -13.67 -23.06 21.77
CA CYS A 79 -12.28 -23.19 22.22
C CYS A 79 -11.64 -24.49 21.70
N TYR A 80 -10.40 -24.42 21.24
CA TYR A 80 -9.57 -25.59 20.96
C TYR A 80 -8.47 -25.71 22.00
N LYS A 81 -8.41 -26.84 22.72
CA LYS A 81 -7.38 -27.12 23.75
C LYS A 81 -7.23 -25.98 24.78
N ARG A 82 -8.36 -25.39 25.19
CA ARG A 82 -8.49 -24.23 26.11
C ARG A 82 -8.02 -22.89 25.55
N VAL A 83 -7.75 -22.80 24.25
CA VAL A 83 -7.51 -21.54 23.54
C VAL A 83 -8.82 -21.11 22.88
N PRO A 84 -9.36 -19.93 23.23
CA PRO A 84 -10.59 -19.43 22.64
C PRO A 84 -10.38 -18.97 21.20
N ILE A 85 -11.42 -19.16 20.36
CA ILE A 85 -11.34 -18.87 18.92
C ILE A 85 -10.99 -17.42 18.60
N HIS A 86 -11.47 -16.45 19.40
CA HIS A 86 -11.18 -15.03 19.15
C HIS A 86 -9.68 -14.72 19.21
N LEU A 87 -8.89 -15.42 20.05
CA LEU A 87 -7.44 -15.25 20.11
C LEU A 87 -6.75 -15.86 18.89
N LEU A 88 -7.27 -17.00 18.39
CA LEU A 88 -6.78 -17.63 17.17
C LEU A 88 -7.04 -16.73 15.95
N LEU A 89 -8.24 -16.16 15.84
CA LEU A 89 -8.60 -15.21 14.77
C LEU A 89 -7.79 -13.92 14.86
N LYS A 90 -7.54 -13.41 16.08
CA LYS A 90 -6.67 -12.23 16.27
C LYS A 90 -5.23 -12.50 15.83
N ALA A 91 -4.69 -13.66 16.18
CA ALA A 91 -3.37 -14.06 15.74
C ALA A 91 -3.32 -14.29 14.23
N LEU A 92 -4.38 -14.83 13.62
CA LEU A 92 -4.50 -14.95 12.17
C LEU A 92 -4.53 -13.58 11.48
N SER A 93 -5.30 -12.61 12.01
CA SER A 93 -5.33 -11.24 11.50
C SER A 93 -3.94 -10.62 11.43
N SER A 94 -3.11 -10.82 12.47
CA SER A 94 -1.71 -10.35 12.45
C SER A 94 -0.85 -11.11 11.44
N LEU A 95 -1.09 -12.42 11.27
CA LEU A 95 -0.32 -13.27 10.37
C LEU A 95 -0.62 -13.03 8.89
N VAL A 96 -1.86 -12.65 8.56
CA VAL A 96 -2.33 -12.42 7.18
C VAL A 96 -1.66 -11.22 6.51
N HIS A 97 -1.02 -10.33 7.27
CA HIS A 97 -0.19 -9.28 6.70
C HIS A 97 1.06 -9.80 5.96
N ASN A 98 1.45 -11.06 6.14
CA ASN A 98 2.61 -11.66 5.48
C ASN A 98 2.27 -12.25 4.10
N ASP A 99 3.06 -11.92 3.09
CA ASP A 99 2.80 -12.29 1.69
C ASP A 99 2.73 -13.79 1.46
N SER A 100 3.63 -14.54 2.09
CA SER A 100 3.71 -15.99 1.92
C SER A 100 2.47 -16.68 2.46
N ILE A 101 1.88 -16.14 3.54
CA ILE A 101 0.64 -16.63 4.14
C ILE A 101 -0.55 -16.27 3.26
N GLN A 102 -0.62 -15.04 2.74
CA GLN A 102 -1.66 -14.67 1.76
C GLN A 102 -1.60 -15.56 0.52
N PHE A 103 -0.39 -15.84 0.02
CA PHE A 103 -0.19 -16.73 -1.12
C PHE A 103 -0.72 -18.15 -0.84
N THR A 104 -0.43 -18.71 0.34
CA THR A 104 -0.96 -20.03 0.75
C THR A 104 -2.49 -20.02 0.84
N ILE A 105 -3.08 -18.98 1.45
CA ILE A 105 -4.55 -18.82 1.55
C ILE A 105 -5.19 -18.72 0.15
N THR A 106 -4.49 -18.11 -0.80
CA THR A 106 -4.96 -17.94 -2.18
C THR A 106 -4.85 -19.22 -2.99
N THR A 107 -3.73 -19.93 -2.91
CA THR A 107 -3.34 -20.92 -3.93
C THR A 107 -3.89 -22.32 -3.66
N SER A 108 -3.92 -22.77 -2.40
CA SER A 108 -3.81 -24.22 -2.16
C SER A 108 -4.92 -24.83 -1.31
N ASN A 109 -5.85 -24.05 -0.76
CA ASN A 109 -6.83 -24.57 0.20
C ASN A 109 -8.13 -23.72 0.20
N ASN A 110 -9.26 -24.34 0.58
CA ASN A 110 -10.58 -23.68 0.73
C ASN A 110 -10.65 -22.75 1.96
N TYR A 111 -9.52 -22.20 2.41
CA TYR A 111 -9.42 -21.36 3.60
C TYR A 111 -10.18 -20.05 3.46
N PHE A 112 -10.14 -19.45 2.27
CA PHE A 112 -10.90 -18.26 1.96
C PHE A 112 -12.42 -18.50 2.08
N ASP A 113 -12.91 -19.58 1.46
CA ASP A 113 -14.33 -19.96 1.53
C ASP A 113 -14.74 -20.32 2.95
N TYR A 114 -13.84 -20.95 3.72
CA TYR A 114 -14.05 -21.22 5.13
C TYR A 114 -14.23 -19.92 5.93
N LEU A 115 -13.39 -18.89 5.74
CA LEU A 115 -13.55 -17.59 6.40
C LEU A 115 -14.91 -16.96 6.10
N ILE A 116 -15.34 -17.00 4.82
CA ILE A 116 -16.66 -16.50 4.42
C ILE A 116 -17.76 -17.29 5.12
N SER A 117 -17.63 -18.61 5.27
CA SER A 117 -18.66 -19.45 5.89
C SER A 117 -18.92 -19.15 7.37
N ILE A 118 -17.91 -18.65 8.09
CA ILE A 118 -18.01 -18.34 9.53
C ILE A 118 -18.07 -16.84 9.82
N ILE A 119 -18.26 -16.00 8.78
CA ILE A 119 -18.20 -14.54 8.90
C ILE A 119 -19.28 -13.96 9.81
N ASP A 120 -20.47 -14.56 9.80
CA ASP A 120 -21.61 -14.12 10.60
C ASP A 120 -21.40 -14.36 12.11
N ASP A 121 -20.51 -15.30 12.46
CA ASP A 121 -20.22 -15.64 13.85
C ASP A 121 -19.12 -14.75 14.47
N TYR A 122 -18.26 -14.13 13.65
CA TYR A 122 -17.09 -13.38 14.15
C TYR A 122 -16.76 -12.13 13.33
N ASN A 123 -17.03 -10.95 13.91
CA ASN A 123 -16.76 -9.64 13.31
C ASN A 123 -15.30 -9.43 12.84
N ILE A 124 -14.31 -9.98 13.56
CA ILE A 124 -12.88 -9.87 13.22
C ILE A 124 -12.54 -10.44 11.84
N ILE A 125 -13.41 -11.29 11.28
CA ILE A 125 -13.21 -11.84 9.93
C ILE A 125 -13.31 -10.73 8.88
N TYR A 126 -14.10 -9.67 9.09
CA TYR A 126 -14.12 -8.53 8.18
C TYR A 126 -12.75 -7.85 8.11
N ASP A 127 -12.02 -7.73 9.22
CA ASP A 127 -10.66 -7.15 9.22
C ASP A 127 -9.66 -8.06 8.50
N ILE A 128 -9.80 -9.38 8.67
CA ILE A 128 -8.98 -10.38 7.98
C ILE A 128 -9.25 -10.31 6.47
N LEU A 129 -10.51 -10.30 6.06
CA LEU A 129 -10.92 -10.23 4.66
C LEU A 129 -10.56 -8.87 4.04
N TRP A 130 -10.61 -7.79 4.79
CA TRP A 130 -10.12 -6.49 4.33
C TRP A 130 -8.62 -6.55 4.03
N THR A 131 -7.82 -7.10 4.95
CA THR A 131 -6.38 -7.30 4.71
C THR A 131 -6.12 -8.19 3.49
N LEU A 132 -6.91 -9.26 3.32
CA LEU A 132 -6.82 -10.13 2.14
C LEU A 132 -7.28 -9.46 0.84
N SER A 133 -8.22 -8.51 0.91
CA SER A 133 -8.75 -7.83 -0.28
C SER A 133 -7.73 -6.93 -0.98
N PHE A 134 -6.63 -6.58 -0.32
CA PHE A 134 -5.51 -5.89 -0.99
C PHE A 134 -4.79 -6.80 -2.00
N ASN A 135 -4.92 -8.13 -1.86
CA ASN A 135 -4.31 -9.08 -2.78
C ASN A 135 -5.19 -9.29 -4.02
N LYS A 136 -4.76 -8.72 -5.15
CA LYS A 136 -5.49 -8.81 -6.44
C LYS A 136 -5.78 -10.25 -6.89
N LYS A 137 -4.94 -11.22 -6.52
CA LYS A 137 -5.19 -12.63 -6.86
C LYS A 137 -6.42 -13.20 -6.15
N LEU A 138 -6.82 -12.63 -5.01
CA LEU A 138 -8.03 -13.01 -4.28
C LEU A 138 -9.28 -12.33 -4.82
N HIS A 139 -9.16 -11.28 -5.64
CA HIS A 139 -10.32 -10.56 -6.19
C HIS A 139 -11.23 -11.48 -7.01
N GLU A 140 -10.66 -12.40 -7.78
CA GLU A 140 -11.45 -13.43 -8.49
C GLU A 140 -12.26 -14.31 -7.54
N LYS A 141 -11.68 -14.69 -6.39
CA LYS A 141 -12.38 -15.45 -5.36
C LYS A 141 -13.46 -14.62 -4.68
N PHE A 142 -13.18 -13.36 -4.35
CA PHE A 142 -14.20 -12.45 -3.83
C PHE A 142 -15.38 -12.32 -4.80
N ASN A 143 -15.11 -12.06 -6.08
CA ASN A 143 -16.12 -11.90 -7.14
C ASN A 143 -16.98 -13.14 -7.37
N SER A 144 -16.50 -14.32 -6.98
CA SER A 144 -17.27 -15.55 -7.05
C SER A 144 -18.36 -15.67 -5.97
N HIS A 145 -18.31 -14.86 -4.90
CA HIS A 145 -19.24 -14.92 -3.76
C HIS A 145 -20.27 -13.77 -3.77
N GLU A 146 -21.33 -13.92 -4.58
CA GLU A 146 -22.38 -12.89 -4.72
C GLU A 146 -23.10 -12.56 -3.39
N ALA A 147 -23.32 -13.57 -2.54
CA ALA A 147 -23.98 -13.39 -1.25
C ALA A 147 -23.16 -12.49 -0.30
N PHE A 148 -21.85 -12.73 -0.25
CA PHE A 148 -20.91 -11.91 0.52
C PHE A 148 -20.91 -10.46 0.02
N PHE A 149 -20.93 -10.24 -1.31
CA PHE A 149 -21.03 -8.89 -1.88
C PHE A 149 -22.30 -8.13 -1.48
N LYS A 150 -23.46 -8.81 -1.46
CA LYS A 150 -24.71 -8.20 -0.99
C LYS A 150 -24.62 -7.82 0.49
N GLN A 151 -23.99 -8.67 1.31
CA GLN A 151 -23.79 -8.44 2.73
C GLN A 151 -22.90 -7.21 2.99
N ILE A 152 -21.71 -7.12 2.37
CA ILE A 152 -20.81 -5.98 2.56
C ILE A 152 -21.41 -4.66 2.06
N ARG A 153 -22.18 -4.67 0.95
CA ARG A 153 -22.89 -3.46 0.46
C ARG A 153 -23.93 -2.98 1.45
N THR A 154 -24.73 -3.90 1.98
CA THR A 154 -25.74 -3.57 3.00
C THR A 154 -25.09 -2.98 4.26
N LEU A 155 -23.95 -3.55 4.68
CA LEU A 155 -23.19 -3.07 5.84
C LEU A 155 -22.54 -1.69 5.60
N ALA A 156 -22.04 -1.42 4.39
CA ALA A 156 -21.42 -0.14 4.04
C ALA A 156 -22.46 0.98 3.86
N ASP A 157 -23.60 0.70 3.22
CA ASP A 157 -24.65 1.69 2.94
C ASP A 157 -25.46 2.08 4.20
N GLN A 158 -25.47 1.21 5.22
CA GLN A 158 -26.27 1.41 6.43
C GLN A 158 -25.44 1.33 7.72
N PRO A 159 -24.54 2.32 7.98
CA PRO A 159 -23.73 2.36 9.20
C PRO A 159 -24.54 2.57 10.49
N LYS A 160 -25.87 2.78 10.39
CA LYS A 160 -26.80 2.92 11.54
C LYS A 160 -27.43 1.60 12.01
N ILE A 161 -27.31 0.51 11.23
CA ILE A 161 -27.88 -0.82 11.56
C ILE A 161 -26.80 -1.81 12.02
N ALA A 162 -25.54 -1.58 11.66
CA ALA A 162 -24.43 -2.36 12.16
C ALA A 162 -24.19 -2.05 13.65
N SER A 163 -24.30 -3.06 14.50
CA SER A 163 -23.99 -3.00 15.93
C SER A 163 -22.52 -2.58 16.23
N ASP A 164 -21.67 -2.46 15.22
CA ASP A 164 -20.23 -2.23 15.34
C ASP A 164 -19.75 -1.32 14.20
N LYS A 165 -19.30 -0.11 14.53
CA LYS A 165 -18.77 0.86 13.54
C LYS A 165 -17.56 0.31 12.79
N ASP A 166 -16.79 -0.55 13.45
CA ASP A 166 -15.58 -1.14 12.91
C ASP A 166 -15.88 -2.13 11.77
N VAL A 167 -16.97 -2.89 11.86
CA VAL A 167 -17.41 -3.81 10.81
C VAL A 167 -17.84 -3.07 9.54
N ALA A 168 -18.60 -1.97 9.69
CA ALA A 168 -19.02 -1.15 8.56
C ALA A 168 -17.81 -0.55 7.83
N ARG A 169 -16.81 -0.09 8.59
CA ARG A 169 -15.54 0.43 8.04
C ARG A 169 -14.77 -0.65 7.28
N SER A 170 -14.63 -1.85 7.84
CA SER A 170 -13.94 -2.95 7.18
C SER A 170 -14.68 -3.41 5.93
N ALA A 171 -16.01 -3.42 5.94
CA ALA A 171 -16.83 -3.70 4.76
C ALA A 171 -16.68 -2.63 3.65
N GLU A 172 -16.63 -1.34 4.02
CA GLU A 172 -16.36 -0.24 3.08
C GLU A 172 -14.97 -0.39 2.45
N GLY A 173 -13.95 -0.70 3.27
CA GLY A 173 -12.59 -0.95 2.79
C GLY A 173 -12.48 -2.13 1.82
N ILE A 174 -13.17 -3.25 2.12
CA ILE A 174 -13.24 -4.39 1.20
C ILE A 174 -13.90 -3.98 -0.12
N LEU A 175 -15.04 -3.29 -0.08
CA LEU A 175 -15.74 -2.83 -1.28
C LEU A 175 -14.87 -1.90 -2.10
N TRP A 176 -14.19 -0.96 -1.46
CA TRP A 176 -13.26 -0.05 -2.11
C TRP A 176 -12.16 -0.81 -2.87
N ASN A 177 -11.53 -1.79 -2.20
CA ASN A 177 -10.44 -2.59 -2.77
C ASN A 177 -10.91 -3.48 -3.93
N LEU A 178 -12.13 -4.01 -3.87
CA LEU A 178 -12.70 -4.89 -4.89
C LEU A 178 -13.34 -4.13 -6.06
N THR A 179 -13.66 -2.86 -5.90
CA THR A 179 -14.18 -2.03 -6.97
C THR A 179 -13.00 -1.59 -7.84
N ASP A 180 -12.59 -2.50 -8.73
CA ASP A 180 -11.54 -2.29 -9.73
C ASP A 180 -11.85 -1.01 -10.54
N ARG A 181 -11.20 0.12 -10.24
CA ARG A 181 -11.23 1.33 -11.09
C ARG A 181 -10.40 1.15 -12.39
N ASN A 182 -10.25 -0.08 -12.86
CA ASN A 182 -9.61 -0.41 -14.14
C ASN A 182 -10.60 -0.57 -15.30
N GLN A 183 -11.89 -0.31 -15.09
CA GLN A 183 -12.82 -0.08 -16.20
C GLN A 183 -13.46 1.29 -16.05
N VAL A 184 -13.04 2.19 -16.94
CA VAL A 184 -13.71 3.43 -17.31
C VAL A 184 -15.20 3.15 -17.51
N ILE A 185 -16.04 3.63 -16.61
CA ILE A 185 -17.43 3.94 -16.91
C ILE A 185 -17.48 5.46 -17.01
N ALA A 186 -17.52 5.96 -18.24
CA ALA A 186 -17.91 7.33 -18.49
C ALA A 186 -19.31 7.53 -17.90
N LEU A 187 -19.41 8.35 -16.85
CA LEU A 187 -20.70 8.86 -16.39
C LEU A 187 -21.04 10.12 -17.21
N PRO A 188 -22.27 10.23 -17.75
CA PRO A 188 -22.68 11.39 -18.51
C PRO A 188 -22.81 12.64 -17.61
N ASP A 189 -22.40 13.78 -18.17
CA ASP A 189 -22.50 15.11 -17.57
C ASP A 189 -23.87 15.38 -16.94
N GLN A 190 -23.88 15.76 -15.67
CA GLN A 190 -24.85 16.72 -15.14
C GLN A 190 -24.16 17.64 -14.12
N PRO A 191 -24.20 18.97 -14.30
CA PRO A 191 -23.65 19.92 -13.34
C PRO A 191 -24.61 20.06 -12.16
N LYS A 192 -24.11 19.93 -10.93
CA LYS A 192 -24.82 20.40 -9.73
C LYS A 192 -24.15 21.67 -9.21
N THR A 193 -24.96 22.72 -9.16
CA THR A 193 -24.68 24.05 -8.64
C THR A 193 -24.16 24.00 -7.20
N VAL A 194 -23.06 24.70 -6.95
CA VAL A 194 -22.46 24.87 -5.62
C VAL A 194 -23.19 26.00 -4.91
N ASP A 195 -24.01 25.65 -3.92
CA ASP A 195 -24.41 26.59 -2.87
C ASP A 195 -23.34 26.61 -1.78
N GLN A 196 -22.81 27.81 -1.55
CA GLN A 196 -21.84 28.13 -0.52
C GLN A 196 -22.51 28.05 0.85
N GLN A 197 -22.13 27.09 1.70
CA GLN A 197 -22.07 27.27 3.16
C GLN A 197 -21.38 26.10 3.88
N ASN A 198 -20.50 26.47 4.83
CA ASN A 198 -19.89 25.66 5.89
C ASN A 198 -18.67 24.80 5.52
N LEU A 199 -17.49 25.43 5.52
CA LEU A 199 -16.18 24.77 5.47
C LEU A 199 -15.76 24.28 6.86
N ASN A 200 -16.07 23.03 7.17
CA ASN A 200 -15.44 22.29 8.27
C ASN A 200 -14.13 21.64 7.76
N SER A 201 -13.15 21.49 8.63
CA SER A 201 -11.80 20.96 8.37
C SER A 201 -11.75 19.55 7.74
N GLU A 202 -12.85 18.81 7.75
CA GLU A 202 -12.98 17.48 7.11
C GLU A 202 -13.12 17.56 5.58
N ASN A 203 -13.59 18.69 5.03
CA ASN A 203 -13.73 18.88 3.58
C ASN A 203 -12.41 19.12 2.85
N TYR A 204 -11.33 19.50 3.55
CA TYR A 204 -10.03 19.76 2.93
C TYR A 204 -9.32 18.48 2.49
N CYS A 205 -9.40 17.41 3.28
CA CYS A 205 -8.78 16.11 2.97
C CYS A 205 -9.45 15.43 1.75
N TRP A 206 -10.76 15.62 1.59
CA TRP A 206 -11.50 15.14 0.42
C TRP A 206 -11.18 15.96 -0.85
N ALA A 207 -11.03 17.28 -0.73
CA ALA A 207 -10.68 18.14 -1.86
C ALA A 207 -9.30 17.80 -2.46
N GLU A 208 -8.30 17.48 -1.62
CA GLU A 208 -6.96 17.09 -2.07
C GLU A 208 -6.97 15.80 -2.90
N LYS A 209 -7.64 14.75 -2.41
CA LYS A 209 -7.82 13.49 -3.15
C LYS A 209 -8.62 13.71 -4.44
N THR A 210 -9.58 14.63 -4.42
CA THR A 210 -10.41 14.96 -5.58
C THR A 210 -9.59 15.62 -6.69
N VAL A 211 -8.70 16.56 -6.37
CA VAL A 211 -7.84 17.23 -7.38
C VAL A 211 -6.83 16.25 -7.98
N CYS A 212 -6.18 15.42 -7.17
CA CYS A 212 -5.23 14.42 -7.69
C CYS A 212 -5.91 13.44 -8.66
N LYS A 213 -7.13 12.99 -8.33
CA LYS A 213 -7.94 12.14 -9.22
C LYS A 213 -8.30 12.83 -10.52
N GLN A 214 -8.71 14.09 -10.46
CA GLN A 214 -9.03 14.87 -11.66
C GLN A 214 -7.80 15.01 -12.57
N ILE A 215 -6.61 15.27 -12.02
CA ILE A 215 -5.35 15.36 -12.79
C ILE A 215 -5.07 14.02 -13.48
N PHE A 216 -5.17 12.92 -12.74
CA PHE A 216 -4.94 11.57 -13.25
C PHE A 216 -5.89 11.21 -14.40
N GLU A 217 -7.19 11.43 -14.20
CA GLU A 217 -8.22 11.17 -15.21
C GLU A 217 -7.97 11.98 -16.49
N HIS A 218 -7.63 13.27 -16.35
CA HIS A 218 -7.34 14.12 -17.52
C HIS A 218 -6.08 13.70 -18.26
N LEU A 219 -5.02 13.26 -17.56
CA LEU A 219 -3.82 12.72 -18.20
C LEU A 219 -4.14 11.47 -19.03
N ILE A 220 -4.97 10.56 -18.51
CA ILE A 220 -5.40 9.36 -19.25
C ILE A 220 -6.22 9.74 -20.48
N ILE A 221 -7.18 10.66 -20.33
CA ILE A 221 -8.01 11.15 -21.45
C ILE A 221 -7.14 11.75 -22.56
N LYS A 222 -6.03 12.41 -22.19
CA LYS A 222 -5.04 12.97 -23.12
C LYS A 222 -4.08 11.94 -23.72
N GLY A 223 -4.20 10.67 -23.35
CA GLY A 223 -3.40 9.56 -23.89
C GLY A 223 -2.10 9.29 -23.15
N TYR A 224 -1.87 9.88 -21.97
CA TYR A 224 -0.69 9.59 -21.16
C TYR A 224 -0.86 8.26 -20.42
N ARG A 225 0.22 7.46 -20.42
CA ARG A 225 0.30 6.28 -19.55
C ARG A 225 0.71 6.73 -18.15
N VAL A 226 -0.25 6.74 -17.24
CA VAL A 226 -0.02 7.16 -15.84
C VAL A 226 0.01 5.95 -14.93
N TRP A 227 0.97 5.94 -14.02
CA TRP A 227 1.04 4.99 -12.92
C TRP A 227 0.73 5.78 -11.64
N PHE A 228 -0.29 5.35 -10.91
CA PHE A 228 -0.79 6.04 -9.71
C PHE A 228 -1.05 4.99 -8.65
N ASP A 229 -0.35 5.10 -7.54
CA ASP A 229 -0.52 4.24 -6.38
C ASP A 229 -1.40 4.98 -5.38
N GLU A 230 -2.62 4.52 -5.14
CA GLU A 230 -3.47 5.11 -4.10
C GLU A 230 -3.37 4.35 -2.77
N GLU A 231 -2.69 3.19 -2.67
CA GLU A 231 -2.70 2.39 -1.43
C GLU A 231 -1.41 1.59 -1.13
N ASP A 232 -1.09 1.54 0.17
CA ASP A 232 0.05 0.90 0.83
C ASP A 232 0.65 -0.31 0.10
N ILE A 233 1.90 -0.13 -0.33
CA ILE A 233 2.78 -1.08 -1.00
C ILE A 233 3.15 -2.20 -0.02
N HIS A 234 2.30 -3.21 0.09
CA HIS A 234 2.69 -4.46 0.75
C HIS A 234 3.16 -5.50 -0.27
N GLY A 235 4.45 -5.86 -0.12
CA GLY A 235 4.92 -7.21 -0.36
C GLY A 235 5.56 -7.53 -1.71
N ASN A 236 4.87 -7.22 -2.81
CA ASN A 236 5.34 -7.57 -4.16
C ASN A 236 5.55 -6.36 -5.08
N SER A 237 5.60 -5.15 -4.50
CA SER A 237 5.47 -3.89 -5.22
C SER A 237 6.71 -2.98 -5.17
N LEU A 238 7.72 -3.20 -4.30
CA LEU A 238 8.95 -2.39 -4.34
C LEU A 238 9.67 -2.46 -5.70
N THR A 239 9.75 -3.65 -6.30
CA THR A 239 10.31 -3.81 -7.64
C THR A 239 9.43 -3.20 -8.72
N ALA A 240 8.10 -3.24 -8.55
CA ALA A 240 7.16 -2.65 -9.50
C ALA A 240 7.16 -1.12 -9.43
N MET A 241 7.20 -0.55 -8.23
CA MET A 241 7.38 0.87 -7.93
C MET A 241 8.74 1.36 -8.43
N ALA A 242 9.83 0.64 -8.12
CA ALA A 242 11.16 0.97 -8.64
C ALA A 242 11.16 0.97 -10.17
N ASN A 243 10.58 -0.07 -10.79
CA ASN A 243 10.42 -0.12 -12.25
C ASN A 243 9.53 1.02 -12.77
N ALA A 244 8.44 1.37 -12.10
CA ALA A 244 7.56 2.46 -12.50
C ALA A 244 8.31 3.80 -12.45
N ILE A 245 9.01 4.08 -11.35
CA ILE A 245 9.80 5.30 -11.18
C ILE A 245 10.93 5.36 -12.22
N GLU A 246 11.68 4.28 -12.41
CA GLU A 246 12.81 4.24 -13.35
C GLU A 246 12.39 4.37 -14.81
N ASN A 247 11.25 3.78 -15.18
CA ASN A 247 10.75 3.81 -16.56
C ASN A 247 9.78 4.97 -16.85
N SER A 248 9.36 5.72 -15.83
CA SER A 248 8.50 6.90 -16.01
C SER A 248 9.24 8.06 -16.66
N GLN A 249 8.58 8.82 -17.52
CA GLN A 249 9.20 10.02 -18.10
C GLN A 249 9.37 11.15 -17.08
N CYS A 250 8.41 11.28 -16.18
CA CYS A 250 8.43 12.22 -15.07
C CYS A 250 7.60 11.67 -13.91
N ILE A 251 7.89 12.19 -12.72
CA ILE A 251 7.21 11.91 -11.47
C ILE A 251 6.42 13.16 -11.09
N LEU A 252 5.12 13.03 -10.92
CA LEU A 252 4.26 14.10 -10.42
C LEU A 252 4.19 13.99 -8.90
N ILE A 253 4.54 15.05 -8.18
CA ILE A 253 4.41 15.10 -6.71
C ILE A 253 3.26 16.03 -6.36
N CYS A 254 2.14 15.45 -5.94
CA CYS A 254 0.98 16.20 -5.44
C CYS A 254 1.22 16.63 -3.99
N MET A 255 1.64 17.87 -3.82
CA MET A 255 2.04 18.46 -2.55
C MET A 255 0.85 18.80 -1.66
N SER A 256 0.86 18.20 -0.47
CA SER A 256 -0.05 18.45 0.64
C SER A 256 0.64 18.10 1.97
N GLU A 257 0.02 18.48 3.08
CA GLU A 257 0.43 18.11 4.42
C GLU A 257 0.30 16.61 4.66
N SER A 258 -0.71 15.98 4.04
CA SER A 258 -0.89 14.52 4.06
C SER A 258 0.24 13.80 3.32
N TYR A 259 0.69 14.33 2.19
CA TYR A 259 1.84 13.81 1.44
C TYR A 259 3.14 13.93 2.25
N GLU A 260 3.41 15.09 2.86
CA GLU A 260 4.65 15.32 3.64
C GLU A 260 4.75 14.44 4.89
N LYS A 261 3.61 14.02 5.47
CA LYS A 261 3.54 13.16 6.65
C LYS A 261 3.62 11.66 6.35
N SER A 262 3.48 11.26 5.08
CA SER A 262 3.48 9.84 4.68
C SER A 262 4.90 9.33 4.49
N ASN A 263 5.28 8.29 5.24
CA ASN A 263 6.59 7.62 5.07
C ASN A 263 6.71 6.94 3.70
N ALA A 264 5.61 6.42 3.15
CA ALA A 264 5.62 5.84 1.80
C ALA A 264 5.94 6.90 0.75
N CYS A 265 5.24 8.04 0.79
CA CYS A 265 5.48 9.17 -0.11
C CYS A 265 6.89 9.73 0.05
N HIS A 266 7.44 9.74 1.27
CA HIS A 266 8.82 10.14 1.51
C HIS A 266 9.81 9.21 0.79
N HIS A 267 9.70 7.89 0.96
CA HIS A 267 10.58 6.94 0.30
C HIS A 267 10.47 6.99 -1.23
N GLU A 268 9.27 7.18 -1.78
CA GLU A 268 9.04 7.33 -3.23
C GLU A 268 9.72 8.58 -3.79
N ALA A 269 9.51 9.72 -3.12
CA ALA A 269 10.10 10.99 -3.52
C ALA A 269 11.63 10.97 -3.40
N GLU A 270 12.16 10.37 -2.32
CA GLU A 270 13.59 10.17 -2.13
C GLU A 270 14.17 9.26 -3.20
N TYR A 271 13.50 8.15 -3.53
CA TYR A 271 13.96 7.23 -4.58
C TYR A 271 13.97 7.91 -5.95
N ALA A 272 12.90 8.63 -6.30
CA ALA A 272 12.84 9.41 -7.54
C ALA A 272 13.96 10.46 -7.61
N TYR A 273 14.25 11.12 -6.48
CA TYR A 273 15.32 12.11 -6.37
C TYR A 273 16.71 11.47 -6.54
N VAL A 274 17.00 10.37 -5.83
CA VAL A 274 18.27 9.62 -5.91
C VAL A 274 18.49 9.07 -7.31
N ARG A 275 17.44 8.61 -7.99
CA ARG A 275 17.46 8.15 -9.38
C ARG A 275 17.48 9.29 -10.40
N GLN A 276 17.56 10.55 -9.95
CA GLN A 276 17.56 11.75 -10.78
C GLN A 276 16.40 11.77 -11.79
N ARG A 277 15.24 11.23 -11.39
CA ARG A 277 14.03 11.29 -12.20
C ARG A 277 13.53 12.72 -12.25
N ARG A 278 12.87 13.06 -13.35
CA ARG A 278 12.27 14.39 -13.52
C ARG A 278 11.07 14.53 -12.60
N ILE A 279 11.19 15.32 -11.54
CA ILE A 279 10.11 15.62 -10.61
C ILE A 279 9.36 16.89 -11.04
N LEU A 280 8.04 16.83 -11.05
CA LEU A 280 7.12 17.94 -11.30
C LEU A 280 6.23 18.15 -10.06
N PRO A 281 6.54 19.14 -9.21
CA PRO A 281 5.75 19.41 -8.02
C PRO A 281 4.43 20.12 -8.37
N LEU A 282 3.32 19.64 -7.82
CA LEU A 282 1.97 20.15 -8.01
C LEU A 282 1.41 20.58 -6.65
N VAL A 283 1.04 21.85 -6.45
CA VAL A 283 0.36 22.29 -5.22
C VAL A 283 -1.12 21.91 -5.36
N VAL A 284 -1.59 20.97 -4.52
CA VAL A 284 -3.00 20.53 -4.52
C VAL A 284 -3.75 20.95 -3.25
N GLN A 285 -3.03 21.37 -2.20
CA GLN A 285 -3.60 21.90 -0.97
C GLN A 285 -3.40 23.42 -0.86
N SER A 286 -4.48 24.17 -0.64
CA SER A 286 -4.42 25.63 -0.60
C SER A 286 -3.55 26.11 0.57
N LYS A 287 -2.71 27.11 0.30
CA LYS A 287 -1.75 27.71 1.27
C LYS A 287 -0.70 26.74 1.81
N TYR A 288 -0.61 25.52 1.26
CA TYR A 288 0.46 24.60 1.59
C TYR A 288 1.80 25.11 1.03
N LYS A 289 2.86 24.91 1.82
CA LYS A 289 4.24 25.12 1.40
C LYS A 289 5.04 23.95 1.90
N ALA A 290 5.80 23.32 1.01
CA ALA A 290 6.69 22.23 1.38
C ALA A 290 7.70 22.70 2.43
N LYS A 291 7.87 21.88 3.46
CA LYS A 291 8.86 22.07 4.52
C LYS A 291 9.72 20.80 4.62
N SER A 292 10.64 20.79 5.57
CA SER A 292 11.43 19.60 5.94
C SER A 292 12.09 18.93 4.72
N TRP A 293 12.06 17.59 4.67
CA TRP A 293 12.59 16.74 3.60
C TRP A 293 12.02 17.10 2.22
N LEU A 294 10.72 17.40 2.11
CA LEU A 294 10.09 17.67 0.82
C LEU A 294 10.62 18.98 0.24
N GLY A 295 10.80 19.99 1.09
CA GLY A 295 11.43 21.27 0.72
C GLY A 295 12.85 21.11 0.17
N PHE A 296 13.65 20.16 0.68
CA PHE A 296 14.97 19.86 0.12
C PHE A 296 14.90 19.24 -1.28
N ILE A 297 13.91 18.37 -1.53
CA ILE A 297 13.74 17.70 -2.83
C ILE A 297 13.26 18.68 -3.90
N ILE A 298 12.31 19.56 -3.56
CA ILE A 298 11.62 20.40 -4.57
C ILE A 298 12.04 21.86 -4.58
N GLY A 299 12.85 22.34 -3.62
CA GLY A 299 13.07 23.77 -3.40
C GLY A 299 13.63 24.56 -4.58
N ALA A 300 14.29 23.89 -5.52
CA ALA A 300 14.82 24.46 -6.76
C ALA A 300 13.94 24.22 -8.00
N LEU A 301 12.82 23.51 -7.85
CA LEU A 301 11.93 23.12 -8.95
C LEU A 301 10.79 24.12 -9.13
N ILE A 302 10.39 24.31 -10.38
CA ILE A 302 9.17 25.06 -10.72
C ILE A 302 7.98 24.17 -10.36
N TYR A 303 7.03 24.71 -9.60
CA TYR A 303 5.81 24.01 -9.23
C TYR A 303 4.58 24.63 -9.92
N ILE A 304 3.58 23.79 -10.17
CA ILE A 304 2.29 24.19 -10.75
C ILE A 304 1.25 24.21 -9.63
N ASP A 305 0.51 25.30 -9.51
CA ASP A 305 -0.43 25.50 -8.42
C ASP A 305 -1.88 25.30 -8.87
N PHE A 306 -2.44 24.12 -8.58
CA PHE A 306 -3.83 23.76 -8.88
C PHE A 306 -4.83 24.45 -7.94
N THR A 307 -4.35 25.17 -6.92
CA THR A 307 -5.18 25.91 -5.96
C THR A 307 -5.31 27.38 -6.33
N LYS A 308 -4.40 27.89 -7.17
CA LYS A 308 -4.36 29.29 -7.62
C LYS A 308 -5.09 29.52 -8.94
N TYR A 309 -5.08 28.54 -9.84
CA TYR A 309 -5.68 28.65 -11.17
C TYR A 309 -6.88 27.70 -11.30
N GLU A 310 -7.78 27.99 -12.25
CA GLU A 310 -8.80 27.03 -12.66
C GLU A 310 -8.14 25.75 -13.16
N PHE A 311 -8.76 24.60 -12.88
CA PHE A 311 -8.19 23.28 -13.14
C PHE A 311 -7.64 23.13 -14.57
N ILE A 312 -8.42 23.52 -15.59
CA ILE A 312 -8.00 23.41 -16.99
C ILE A 312 -6.75 24.25 -17.29
N LYS A 313 -6.66 25.46 -16.75
CA LYS A 313 -5.48 26.32 -16.93
C LYS A 313 -4.25 25.75 -16.23
N ALA A 314 -4.40 25.23 -15.02
CA ALA A 314 -3.31 24.56 -14.31
C ALA A 314 -2.86 23.28 -15.05
N PHE A 315 -3.81 22.54 -15.62
CA PHE A 315 -3.55 21.36 -16.42
C PHE A 315 -2.81 21.69 -17.72
N ASP A 316 -3.19 22.76 -18.43
CA ASP A 316 -2.48 23.22 -19.62
C ASP A 316 -1.02 23.61 -19.29
N MET A 317 -0.79 24.23 -18.12
CA MET A 317 0.57 24.51 -17.63
C MET A 317 1.35 23.23 -17.35
N LEU A 318 0.71 22.22 -16.76
CA LEU A 318 1.30 20.90 -16.55
C LEU A 318 1.68 20.23 -17.87
N GLU A 319 0.77 20.20 -18.84
CA GLU A 319 1.01 19.60 -20.15
C GLU A 319 2.16 20.30 -20.89
N LEU A 320 2.20 21.64 -20.81
CA LEU A 320 3.29 22.43 -21.37
C LEU A 320 4.61 22.12 -20.70
N GLU A 321 4.65 22.06 -19.37
CA GLU A 321 5.86 21.69 -18.63
C GLU A 321 6.30 20.29 -19.03
N MET A 322 5.43 19.28 -19.01
CA MET A 322 5.74 17.91 -19.44
C MET A 322 6.41 17.87 -20.83
N LYS A 323 5.87 18.62 -21.80
CA LYS A 323 6.40 18.70 -23.18
C LYS A 323 7.68 19.53 -23.33
N HIS A 324 7.89 20.57 -22.51
CA HIS A 324 8.99 21.53 -22.72
C HIS A 324 10.39 20.89 -22.59
N ARG A 325 10.54 19.82 -21.80
CA ARG A 325 11.86 19.14 -21.62
C ARG A 325 12.07 17.91 -22.48
N GLU A 326 11.06 17.38 -23.18
CA GLU A 326 11.27 16.34 -24.20
C GLU A 326 12.23 16.83 -25.28
N LYS A 327 12.05 18.07 -25.73
CA LYS A 327 12.90 18.73 -26.74
C LYS A 327 14.33 18.98 -26.27
N THR A 328 14.59 19.05 -24.96
CA THR A 328 15.93 19.29 -24.42
C THR A 328 16.78 18.02 -24.39
N VAL A 329 16.13 16.85 -24.22
CA VAL A 329 16.79 15.53 -24.20
C VAL A 329 17.16 15.07 -25.62
N GLU A 330 16.31 15.32 -26.63
CA GLU A 330 16.64 15.00 -28.03
C GLU A 330 17.79 15.86 -28.60
N GLN A 331 17.93 17.11 -28.15
CA GLN A 331 19.03 17.99 -28.59
C GLN A 331 20.37 17.69 -27.90
N THR A 332 20.37 16.98 -26.77
CA THR A 332 21.61 16.53 -26.10
C THR A 332 22.09 15.17 -26.62
N ALA A 333 21.18 14.32 -27.12
CA ALA A 333 21.53 13.03 -27.74
C ALA A 333 22.17 13.13 -29.15
N THR A 334 22.11 14.31 -29.80
CA THR A 334 22.60 14.53 -31.17
C THR A 334 23.90 15.32 -31.27
N ARG A 335 24.55 15.67 -30.14
CA ARG A 335 25.90 16.26 -30.17
C ARG A 335 26.95 15.16 -30.29
N PRO A 336 27.84 15.17 -31.31
CA PRO A 336 28.94 14.23 -31.36
C PRO A 336 29.82 14.46 -30.13
N VAL A 337 30.15 13.39 -29.42
CA VAL A 337 31.19 13.40 -28.40
C VAL A 337 32.50 13.72 -29.11
N VAL A 338 32.94 14.98 -29.04
CA VAL A 338 34.31 15.33 -29.40
C VAL A 338 35.17 14.84 -28.24
N ASP A 339 35.79 13.68 -28.46
CA ASP A 339 36.73 13.07 -27.54
C ASP A 339 37.94 14.01 -27.37
N SER A 340 38.01 14.66 -26.21
CA SER A 340 39.05 15.64 -25.88
C SER A 340 40.11 15.05 -24.93
N HIS A 341 40.25 13.72 -24.90
CA HIS A 341 41.16 13.03 -23.99
C HIS A 341 42.34 12.28 -24.65
N GLU A 342 42.69 12.60 -25.89
CA GLU A 342 43.89 12.02 -26.55
C GLU A 342 44.99 13.02 -26.99
N LYS A 343 45.04 14.25 -26.43
CA LYS A 343 46.12 15.20 -26.77
C LYS A 343 46.94 15.75 -25.61
N LYS A 344 47.20 14.94 -24.57
CA LYS A 344 48.05 15.38 -23.45
C LYS A 344 49.15 14.42 -22.98
N ILE A 345 49.48 13.38 -23.75
CA ILE A 345 50.56 12.44 -23.36
C ILE A 345 51.84 12.57 -24.20
N GLU A 346 51.85 13.26 -25.35
CA GLU A 346 53.07 13.37 -26.18
C GLU A 346 54.00 14.57 -25.91
N THR A 347 53.74 15.43 -24.92
CA THR A 347 54.59 16.63 -24.69
C THR A 347 55.47 16.55 -23.43
N LYS A 348 55.78 15.35 -22.91
CA LYS A 348 56.65 15.20 -21.72
C LYS A 348 57.81 14.20 -21.85
N MET A 349 58.20 13.79 -23.07
CA MET A 349 59.37 12.93 -23.28
C MET A 349 60.46 13.55 -24.18
N GLN A 350 60.65 14.88 -24.14
CA GLN A 350 61.78 15.52 -24.86
C GLN A 350 62.75 16.36 -24.00
N ASP A 351 62.52 16.51 -22.69
CA ASP A 351 63.38 17.38 -21.85
C ASP A 351 64.27 16.62 -20.84
N ASN A 352 64.73 15.41 -21.14
CA ASN A 352 65.70 14.73 -20.26
C ASN A 352 66.67 13.78 -21.00
N ILE A 353 67.28 14.27 -22.08
CA ILE A 353 68.58 13.77 -22.56
C ILE A 353 69.42 14.96 -23.01
N SER A 354 70.23 15.50 -22.10
CA SER A 354 71.53 16.15 -22.36
C SER A 354 72.30 16.28 -21.06
#